data_AF-A0A0C1R342-F1
#
_entry.id   AF-A0A0C1R342-F1
#
_cell.length_a   1.000
_cell.length_b   1.000
_cell.length_c   1.000
_cell.angle_alpha   90.00
_cell.angle_beta   90.00
_cell.angle_gamma   90.00
#
_symmetry.space_group_name_H-M   'P 1'
#
loop_
_entity.id
_entity.type
_entity.pdbx_description
1 polymer ?
#
loop_
_entity_poly.entity_id
_entity_poly.type
_entity_poly.pdbx_seq_one_letter_code
_entity_poly.pdbx_strand_id
1 'polypeptide(L)'
;MSEILYYRGVKSLAMWKAGTQQQAIPSPEHASRYLRDIKEGKGFPSLWLASCPEDLEKIALGMLLLKGHLDTVNLIGFKEFCFSNVGVMVNQVEDTNFPIPTVAYLHYELCTLDDVQLRSAIELFLKGNGSFKEFVKSAPDKNNMRKIAARYINEVNQQYQAKAKEWAKQYLEYES
;
A
#
# COMPACT_ATOMS: atom_id res chain seq x y z
N MET A 1 19.76 -12.43 -1.10
CA MET A 1 18.31 -12.53 -1.36
C MET A 1 17.67 -11.27 -0.80
N SER A 2 16.94 -10.51 -1.61
CA SER A 2 16.15 -9.36 -1.11
C SER A 2 15.03 -9.89 -0.22
N GLU A 3 14.90 -9.31 0.96
CA GLU A 3 13.85 -9.69 1.92
C GLU A 3 12.48 -9.28 1.36
N ILE A 4 11.52 -10.21 1.37
CA ILE A 4 10.15 -9.98 0.87
C ILE A 4 9.43 -9.08 1.89
N LEU A 5 8.67 -8.08 1.39
CA LEU A 5 7.99 -7.09 2.23
C LEU A 5 6.50 -6.98 1.90
N TYR A 6 5.68 -6.89 2.94
CA TYR A 6 4.27 -6.53 2.87
C TYR A 6 4.12 -5.01 2.87
N TYR A 7 3.57 -4.45 1.81
CA TYR A 7 3.40 -3.01 1.66
C TYR A 7 1.99 -2.54 2.02
N ARG A 8 1.91 -1.43 2.74
CA ARG A 8 0.66 -0.76 3.09
C ARG A 8 0.67 0.69 2.64
N GLY A 9 -0.45 1.15 2.09
CA GLY A 9 -0.69 2.57 1.83
C GLY A 9 -0.82 3.42 3.10
N VAL A 10 -0.16 4.58 3.13
CA VAL A 10 -0.30 5.59 4.19
C VAL A 10 -0.55 6.98 3.63
N LYS A 11 -1.18 7.85 4.44
CA LYS A 11 -1.52 9.21 4.01
C LYS A 11 -0.31 10.12 3.84
N SER A 12 0.67 10.05 4.73
CA SER A 12 1.89 10.88 4.63
C SER A 12 3.06 10.32 5.43
N LEU A 13 4.27 10.70 5.02
CA LEU A 13 5.52 10.43 5.75
C LEU A 13 5.52 11.07 7.14
N ALA A 14 4.92 12.25 7.31
CA ALA A 14 4.86 12.96 8.58
C ALA A 14 4.03 12.18 9.62
N MET A 15 2.88 11.63 9.21
CA MET A 15 2.05 10.77 10.05
C MET A 15 2.81 9.50 10.46
N TRP A 16 3.62 8.94 9.55
CA TRP A 16 4.48 7.81 9.86
C TRP A 16 5.63 8.17 10.81
N LYS A 17 6.37 9.24 10.54
CA LYS A 17 7.47 9.72 11.40
C LYS A 17 6.97 10.03 12.81
N ALA A 18 5.81 10.66 12.94
CA ALA A 18 5.18 10.90 14.23
C ALA A 18 4.89 9.58 14.99
N GLY A 19 4.43 8.53 14.28
CA GLY A 19 4.24 7.20 14.86
C GLY A 19 5.54 6.53 15.31
N THR A 20 6.61 6.61 14.50
CA THR A 20 7.93 6.05 14.87
C THR A 20 8.59 6.80 16.05
N GLN A 21 8.31 8.09 16.20
CA GLN A 21 8.82 8.94 17.29
C GLN A 21 7.97 8.83 18.56
N GLN A 22 6.72 8.39 18.43
CA GLN A 22 5.92 7.97 19.57
C GLN A 22 6.49 6.64 20.10
N GLN A 23 7.41 6.74 21.06
CA GLN A 23 7.89 5.58 21.83
C GLN A 23 6.77 4.90 22.64
N ALA A 24 5.58 5.50 22.72
CA ALA A 24 4.43 5.00 23.45
C ALA A 24 3.34 4.49 22.51
N ILE A 25 2.69 3.42 22.96
CA ILE A 25 1.43 2.89 22.42
C ILE A 25 0.46 4.08 22.21
N PRO A 26 -0.23 4.19 21.07
CA PRO A 26 -1.28 5.21 20.91
C PRO A 26 -2.21 5.15 22.13
N SER A 27 -2.72 6.30 22.59
CA SER A 27 -3.60 6.32 23.76
C SER A 27 -4.71 5.26 23.61
N PRO A 28 -5.18 4.62 24.70
CA PRO A 28 -6.21 3.58 24.62
C PRO A 28 -7.43 3.98 23.78
N GLU A 29 -7.76 5.27 23.74
CA GLU A 29 -8.81 5.85 22.90
C GLU A 29 -8.50 5.78 21.40
N HIS A 30 -7.25 6.04 21.00
CA HIS A 30 -6.80 5.92 19.61
C HIS A 30 -6.82 4.47 19.13
N ALA A 31 -6.32 3.54 19.95
CA ALA A 31 -6.38 2.11 19.64
C ALA A 31 -7.84 1.64 19.54
N SER A 32 -8.72 2.11 20.43
CA SER A 32 -10.14 1.75 20.43
C SER A 32 -10.90 2.32 19.23
N ARG A 33 -10.58 3.55 18.78
CA ARG A 33 -11.16 4.11 17.55
C ARG A 33 -10.74 3.29 16.34
N TYR A 34 -9.47 2.95 16.24
CA TYR A 34 -8.95 2.17 15.11
C TYR A 34 -9.50 0.73 15.09
N LEU A 35 -9.65 0.11 16.26
CA LEU A 35 -10.29 -1.19 16.43
C LEU A 35 -11.76 -1.19 15.99
N ARG A 36 -12.50 -0.12 16.31
CA ARG A 36 -13.87 0.08 15.83
C ARG A 36 -13.93 0.22 14.31
N ASP A 37 -13.02 0.99 13.70
CA ASP A 37 -12.97 1.14 12.24
C ASP A 37 -12.70 -0.21 11.54
N ILE A 38 -11.85 -1.07 12.13
CA ILE A 38 -11.63 -2.45 11.67
C ILE A 38 -12.93 -3.27 11.77
N LYS A 39 -13.59 -3.28 12.94
CA LYS A 39 -14.80 -4.07 13.21
C LYS A 39 -16.01 -3.65 12.37
N GLU A 40 -16.10 -2.37 12.00
CA GLU A 40 -17.17 -1.85 11.13
C GLU A 40 -16.95 -2.19 9.64
N GLY A 41 -15.94 -3.00 9.30
CA GLY A 41 -15.64 -3.36 7.91
C GLY A 41 -15.06 -2.19 7.10
N LYS A 42 -14.67 -1.10 7.75
CA LYS A 42 -14.12 0.10 7.11
C LYS A 42 -12.61 0.10 7.02
N GLY A 43 -11.94 -0.94 7.54
CA GLY A 43 -10.50 -1.03 7.39
C GLY A 43 -9.88 -2.22 8.08
N PHE A 44 -9.75 -3.35 7.37
CA PHE A 44 -8.50 -4.08 7.51
C PHE A 44 -7.41 -3.32 6.74
N PRO A 45 -6.17 -3.24 7.23
CA PRO A 45 -5.09 -2.69 6.44
C PRO A 45 -4.85 -3.64 5.27
N SER A 46 -5.26 -3.26 4.06
CA SER A 46 -4.85 -3.98 2.86
C SER A 46 -3.33 -3.95 2.76
N LEU A 47 -2.74 -5.14 2.70
CA LEU A 47 -1.31 -5.36 2.54
C LEU A 47 -1.04 -5.92 1.15
N TRP A 48 0.10 -5.58 0.57
CA TRP A 48 0.50 -6.07 -0.74
C TRP A 48 1.89 -6.68 -0.69
N LEU A 49 2.02 -7.95 -1.07
CA LEU A 49 3.28 -8.66 -1.03
C LEU A 49 4.08 -8.43 -2.33
N ALA A 50 4.87 -7.36 -2.40
CA ALA A 50 5.69 -7.10 -3.57
C ALA A 50 6.93 -8.01 -3.54
N SER A 51 7.10 -8.86 -4.57
CA SER A 51 8.24 -9.78 -4.68
C SER A 51 9.42 -9.12 -5.40
N CYS A 52 9.16 -8.09 -6.19
CA CYS A 52 10.16 -7.29 -6.89
C CYS A 52 9.78 -5.81 -6.97
N PRO A 53 10.69 -4.92 -7.42
CA PRO A 53 10.39 -3.51 -7.63
C PRO A 53 9.23 -3.24 -8.61
N GLU A 54 9.09 -4.06 -9.65
CA GLU A 54 8.03 -3.93 -10.66
C GLU A 54 6.64 -4.17 -10.06
N ASP A 55 6.49 -5.18 -9.20
CA ASP A 55 5.24 -5.43 -8.48
C ASP A 55 4.85 -4.19 -7.68
N LEU A 56 5.81 -3.58 -7.00
CA LEU A 56 5.59 -2.41 -6.16
C LEU A 56 5.13 -1.19 -6.98
N GLU A 57 5.73 -0.97 -8.15
CA GLU A 57 5.31 0.08 -9.08
C GLU A 57 3.86 -0.15 -9.55
N LYS A 58 3.51 -1.39 -9.91
CA LYS A 58 2.16 -1.76 -10.35
C LYS A 58 1.14 -1.59 -9.22
N ILE A 59 1.46 -2.01 -8.00
CA ILE A 59 0.64 -1.80 -6.82
C ILE A 59 0.39 -0.30 -6.59
N ALA A 60 1.44 0.52 -6.64
CA ALA A 60 1.32 1.97 -6.49
C ALA A 60 0.45 2.59 -7.60
N LEU A 61 0.57 2.12 -8.84
CA LEU A 61 -0.25 2.57 -9.96
C LEU A 61 -1.72 2.21 -9.79
N GLY A 62 -2.02 0.97 -9.40
CA GLY A 62 -3.39 0.55 -9.13
C GLY A 62 -4.02 1.37 -8.01
N MET A 63 -3.31 1.62 -6.91
CA MET A 63 -3.80 2.49 -5.83
C MET A 63 -4.09 3.91 -6.31
N LEU A 64 -3.19 4.48 -7.13
CA LEU A 64 -3.39 5.81 -7.70
C LEU A 64 -4.61 5.86 -8.62
N LEU A 65 -4.80 4.86 -9.49
CA LEU A 65 -5.93 4.78 -10.42
C LEU A 65 -7.27 4.67 -9.68
N LEU A 66 -7.33 3.80 -8.66
CA LEU A 66 -8.50 3.61 -7.79
C LEU A 66 -8.92 4.89 -7.09
N LYS A 67 -7.97 5.60 -6.46
CA LYS A 67 -8.27 6.82 -5.70
C LYS A 67 -8.45 8.02 -6.61
N GLY A 68 -7.63 8.14 -7.65
CA GLY A 68 -7.76 9.13 -8.73
C GLY A 68 -7.38 10.58 -8.42
N HIS A 69 -7.60 11.01 -7.17
CA HIS A 69 -7.35 12.38 -6.70
C HIS A 69 -6.02 12.53 -5.94
N LEU A 70 -5.24 11.46 -5.81
CA LEU A 70 -3.95 11.52 -5.11
C LEU A 70 -2.88 12.09 -6.04
N ASP A 71 -1.99 12.93 -5.49
CA ASP A 71 -0.76 13.36 -6.15
C ASP A 71 0.45 12.52 -5.73
N THR A 72 0.32 11.73 -4.68
CA THR A 72 1.37 10.86 -4.16
C THR A 72 0.76 9.60 -3.57
N VAL A 73 1.37 8.46 -3.85
CA VAL A 73 1.13 7.20 -3.16
C VAL A 73 2.33 6.91 -2.27
N ASN A 74 2.07 6.73 -0.98
CA ASN A 74 3.11 6.44 0.00
C ASN A 74 2.90 5.02 0.52
N LEU A 75 3.94 4.20 0.46
CA LEU A 75 3.92 2.80 0.89
C LEU A 75 4.94 2.57 2.00
N ILE A 76 4.55 1.79 3.00
CA ILE A 76 5.46 1.27 4.04
C ILE A 76 5.54 -0.24 3.89
N GLY A 77 6.76 -0.76 3.76
CA GLY A 77 7.05 -2.20 3.69
C GLY A 77 7.34 -2.79 5.06
N PHE A 78 6.62 -3.83 5.45
CA PHE A 78 6.76 -4.58 6.69
C PHE A 78 7.33 -5.96 6.40
N LYS A 79 8.19 -6.46 7.28
CA LYS A 79 8.74 -7.80 7.18
C LYS A 79 7.71 -8.81 7.70
N GLU A 80 7.68 -10.01 7.13
CA GLU A 80 6.72 -11.06 7.52
C GLU A 80 6.75 -11.36 9.02
N PHE A 81 7.94 -11.42 9.62
CA PHE A 81 8.07 -11.73 11.05
C PHE A 81 7.39 -10.72 11.96
N CYS A 82 7.15 -9.48 11.50
CA CYS A 82 6.41 -8.48 12.26
C CYS A 82 5.03 -9.03 12.65
N PHE A 83 4.33 -9.70 11.74
CA PHE A 83 3.01 -10.27 11.96
C PHE A 83 3.05 -11.54 12.82
N SER A 84 4.05 -12.41 12.59
CA SER A 84 4.22 -13.64 13.36
C SER A 84 4.46 -13.38 14.86
N ASN A 85 5.20 -12.32 15.21
CA ASN A 85 5.53 -11.98 16.60
C ASN A 85 4.32 -11.55 17.44
N VAL A 86 3.24 -11.11 16.79
CA VAL A 86 2.00 -10.69 17.46
C VAL A 86 0.87 -11.73 17.33
N GLY A 87 1.16 -12.88 16.72
CA GLY A 87 0.20 -13.97 16.54
C GLY A 87 -0.94 -13.63 15.58
N VAL A 88 -0.73 -12.69 14.65
CA VAL A 88 -1.76 -12.27 13.69
C VAL A 88 -1.55 -12.98 12.36
N MET A 89 -2.60 -13.62 11.88
CA MET A 89 -2.60 -14.28 10.57
C MET A 89 -2.88 -13.26 9.45
N VAL A 90 -2.06 -13.33 8.40
CA VAL A 90 -2.21 -12.55 7.17
C VAL A 90 -2.69 -13.52 6.09
N ASN A 91 -3.90 -13.32 5.58
CA ASN A 91 -4.47 -14.17 4.54
C ASN A 91 -4.42 -13.47 3.19
N GLN A 92 -4.12 -14.24 2.15
CA GLN A 92 -4.24 -13.76 0.78
C GLN A 92 -5.72 -13.54 0.46
N VAL A 93 -6.02 -12.39 -0.14
CA VAL A 93 -7.35 -12.04 -0.63
C VAL A 93 -7.18 -11.60 -2.07
N GLU A 94 -7.88 -12.24 -3.00
CA GLU A 94 -7.80 -11.85 -4.41
C GLU A 94 -8.70 -10.62 -4.67
N ASP A 95 -8.10 -9.48 -4.98
CA ASP A 95 -8.83 -8.28 -5.43
C ASP A 95 -9.00 -8.29 -6.94
N THR A 96 -9.99 -9.05 -7.42
CA THR A 96 -10.30 -9.19 -8.86
C THR A 96 -10.68 -7.88 -9.54
N ASN A 97 -11.00 -6.83 -8.77
CA ASN A 97 -11.36 -5.51 -9.29
C ASN A 97 -10.18 -4.54 -9.30
N PHE A 98 -8.98 -4.97 -8.88
CA PHE A 98 -7.81 -4.11 -8.85
C PHE A 98 -7.43 -3.64 -10.27
N PRO A 99 -6.99 -2.37 -10.46
CA PRO A 99 -6.74 -1.84 -11.80
C PRO A 99 -5.67 -2.56 -12.63
N ILE A 100 -4.78 -3.31 -11.97
CA ILE A 100 -3.70 -4.07 -12.61
C ILE A 100 -3.81 -5.54 -12.18
N PRO A 101 -4.47 -6.39 -12.98
CA PRO A 101 -4.77 -7.77 -12.59
C PRO A 101 -3.53 -8.61 -12.28
N THR A 102 -2.38 -8.32 -12.89
CA THR A 102 -1.13 -9.06 -12.69
C THR A 102 -0.53 -8.92 -11.30
N VAL A 103 -1.05 -8.02 -10.47
CA VAL A 103 -0.66 -7.92 -9.06
C VAL A 103 -1.83 -8.14 -8.11
N ALA A 104 -3.06 -8.34 -8.62
CA ALA A 104 -4.26 -8.53 -7.80
C ALA A 104 -4.14 -9.70 -6.81
N TYR A 105 -3.44 -10.77 -7.21
CA TYR A 105 -3.17 -11.92 -6.34
C TYR A 105 -2.15 -11.62 -5.23
N LEU A 106 -1.46 -10.48 -5.27
CA LEU A 106 -0.52 -10.06 -4.22
C LEU A 106 -1.20 -9.33 -3.06
N HIS A 107 -2.54 -9.23 -3.06
CA HIS A 107 -3.29 -8.59 -1.99
C HIS A 107 -3.50 -9.56 -0.81
N TYR A 108 -3.30 -9.03 0.39
CA TYR A 108 -3.47 -9.73 1.65
C TYR A 108 -4.22 -8.85 2.64
N GLU A 109 -4.91 -9.50 3.57
CA GLU A 109 -5.61 -8.86 4.68
C GLU A 109 -5.23 -9.53 6.00
N LEU A 110 -5.26 -8.74 7.07
CA LEU A 110 -5.15 -9.29 8.42
C LEU A 110 -6.49 -9.93 8.78
N CYS A 111 -6.50 -11.22 9.12
CA CYS A 111 -7.70 -11.94 9.50
C CYS A 111 -7.63 -12.37 10.95
N THR A 112 -8.05 -11.49 11.86
CA THR A 112 -8.28 -11.84 13.26
C THR A 112 -9.46 -11.04 13.80
N LEU A 113 -10.25 -11.69 14.68
CA LEU A 113 -11.35 -11.07 15.42
C LEU A 113 -10.97 -10.83 16.89
N ASP A 114 -9.75 -11.20 17.28
CA ASP A 114 -9.25 -11.03 18.64
C ASP A 114 -8.74 -9.59 18.85
N ASP A 115 -9.34 -8.90 19.82
CA ASP A 115 -9.04 -7.49 20.09
C ASP A 115 -7.62 -7.25 20.60
N VAL A 116 -7.03 -8.23 21.29
CA VAL A 116 -5.68 -8.14 21.84
C VAL A 116 -4.67 -8.23 20.69
N GLN A 117 -4.84 -9.21 19.81
CA GLN A 117 -4.04 -9.38 18.59
C GLN A 117 -4.17 -8.17 17.65
N LEU A 118 -5.39 -7.66 17.45
CA LEU A 118 -5.63 -6.46 16.63
C LEU A 118 -4.91 -5.23 17.19
N ARG A 119 -4.97 -5.01 18.51
CA ARG A 119 -4.24 -3.91 19.16
C ARG A 119 -2.73 -4.03 18.99
N SER A 120 -2.17 -5.22 19.16
CA SER A 120 -0.74 -5.47 18.93
C SER A 120 -0.33 -5.27 17.47
N ALA A 121 -1.16 -5.65 16.49
CA ALA A 121 -0.93 -5.35 15.07
C ALA A 121 -0.99 -3.85 14.77
N ILE A 122 -1.94 -3.12 15.37
CA ILE A 122 -2.03 -1.65 15.23
C ILE A 122 -0.74 -0.99 15.71
N GLU A 123 -0.17 -1.45 16.82
CA GLU A 123 1.11 -0.95 17.31
C GLU A 123 2.26 -1.18 16.32
N LEU A 124 2.33 -2.33 15.64
CA LEU A 124 3.34 -2.58 14.61
C LEU A 124 3.23 -1.59 13.45
N PHE A 125 2.00 -1.31 13.00
CA PHE A 125 1.77 -0.35 11.93
C PHE A 125 2.15 1.08 12.30
N LEU A 126 2.02 1.44 13.57
CA LEU A 126 2.35 2.77 14.08
C LEU A 126 3.84 2.92 14.37
N LYS A 127 4.47 1.91 14.98
CA LYS A 127 5.91 1.89 15.29
C LYS A 127 6.78 1.78 14.05
N GLY A 128 6.25 1.23 12.95
CA GLY A 128 6.79 1.48 11.61
C GLY A 128 8.19 0.93 11.35
N ASN A 129 8.47 -0.33 11.68
CA ASN A 129 9.76 -1.00 11.45
C ASN A 129 9.99 -1.40 9.98
N GLY A 130 9.83 -0.46 9.05
CA GLY A 130 9.68 -0.75 7.63
C GLY A 130 10.39 0.20 6.67
N SER A 131 10.46 -0.18 5.40
CA SER A 131 11.00 0.67 4.33
C SER A 131 9.91 1.60 3.79
N PHE A 132 10.15 2.91 3.76
CA PHE A 132 9.24 3.87 3.15
C PHE A 132 9.53 4.04 1.64
N LYS A 133 8.48 4.03 0.83
CA LYS A 133 8.55 4.23 -0.62
C LYS A 133 7.53 5.28 -1.04
N GLU A 134 8.00 6.30 -1.74
CA GLU A 134 7.19 7.41 -2.23
C GLU A 134 7.06 7.33 -3.75
N PHE A 135 5.84 7.47 -4.25
CA PHE A 135 5.50 7.48 -5.66
C PHE A 135 4.75 8.77 -5.98
N VAL A 136 5.36 9.65 -6.77
CA VAL A 136 4.83 11.00 -7.01
C VAL A 136 4.25 11.08 -8.42
N LYS A 137 3.08 11.70 -8.54
CA LYS A 137 2.35 11.78 -9.82
C LYS A 137 3.18 12.44 -10.92
N SER A 138 3.85 13.54 -10.62
CA SER A 138 4.59 14.34 -11.60
C SER A 138 5.89 14.90 -11.03
N ALA A 139 6.86 14.01 -10.76
CA ALA A 139 8.22 14.39 -10.37
C ALA A 139 9.25 13.53 -11.14
N PRO A 140 10.11 14.12 -11.99
CA PRO A 140 11.04 13.36 -12.85
C PRO A 140 12.13 12.64 -12.06
N ASP A 141 12.60 13.21 -10.94
CA ASP A 141 13.71 12.68 -10.13
C ASP A 141 13.28 11.70 -9.03
N LYS A 142 12.00 11.30 -9.03
CA LYS A 142 11.41 10.35 -8.07
C LYS A 142 10.79 9.17 -8.82
N ASN A 143 10.18 8.23 -8.09
CA ASN A 143 9.33 7.20 -8.72
C ASN A 143 8.12 7.88 -9.37
N ASN A 144 8.27 8.24 -10.63
CA ASN A 144 7.33 9.05 -11.39
C ASN A 144 6.16 8.19 -11.87
N MET A 145 4.97 8.43 -11.33
CA MET A 145 3.81 7.60 -11.65
C MET A 145 3.32 7.74 -13.08
N ARG A 146 3.51 8.90 -13.74
CA ARG A 146 3.18 9.04 -15.16
C ARG A 146 4.09 8.19 -16.04
N LYS A 147 5.38 8.08 -15.70
CA LYS A 147 6.33 7.20 -16.39
C LYS A 147 5.99 5.73 -16.16
N ILE A 148 5.66 5.37 -14.92
CA ILE A 148 5.19 4.02 -14.55
C ILE A 148 3.89 3.67 -15.29
N ALA A 149 2.95 4.62 -15.39
CA ALA A 149 1.71 4.44 -16.14
C ALA A 149 1.96 4.18 -17.63
N ALA A 150 2.95 4.85 -18.24
CA ALA A 150 3.34 4.57 -19.62
C ALA A 150 3.90 3.15 -19.78
N ARG A 151 4.81 2.75 -18.89
CA ARG A 151 5.44 1.42 -18.90
C ARG A 151 4.43 0.26 -18.82
N TYR A 152 3.41 0.40 -17.96
CA TYR A 152 2.47 -0.69 -17.67
C TYR A 152 1.07 -0.49 -18.27
N ILE A 153 0.91 0.40 -19.25
CA ILE A 153 -0.41 0.76 -19.78
C ILE A 153 -1.20 -0.43 -20.35
N ASN A 154 -0.48 -1.43 -20.88
CA ASN A 154 -1.07 -2.64 -21.45
C ASN A 154 -1.47 -3.67 -20.39
N GLU A 155 -1.02 -3.50 -19.15
CA GLU A 155 -1.41 -4.34 -18.00
C GLU A 155 -2.57 -3.73 -17.20
N VAL A 156 -2.90 -2.46 -17.44
CA VAL A 156 -4.05 -1.79 -16.83
C VAL A 156 -5.34 -2.32 -17.46
N ASN A 157 -6.31 -2.72 -16.64
CA ASN A 157 -7.59 -3.19 -17.13
C ASN A 157 -8.36 -2.09 -17.90
N GLN A 158 -9.35 -2.50 -18.70
CA GLN A 158 -10.04 -1.60 -19.63
C GLN A 158 -10.72 -0.41 -18.93
N GLN A 159 -11.23 -0.59 -17.72
CA GLN A 159 -11.92 0.45 -16.95
C GLN A 159 -11.01 1.64 -16.62
N TYR A 160 -9.74 1.39 -16.33
CA TYR A 160 -8.78 2.42 -15.92
C TYR A 160 -7.83 2.87 -17.05
N GLN A 161 -7.84 2.17 -18.19
CA GLN A 161 -6.87 2.38 -19.26
C GLN A 161 -6.89 3.80 -19.85
N ALA A 162 -8.07 4.41 -20.03
CA ALA A 162 -8.17 5.78 -20.55
C ALA A 162 -7.46 6.80 -19.64
N LYS A 163 -7.67 6.68 -18.34
CA LYS A 163 -7.04 7.53 -17.32
C LYS A 163 -5.53 7.29 -17.23
N ALA A 164 -5.10 6.04 -17.30
CA ALA A 164 -3.69 5.70 -17.34
C ALA A 164 -3.00 6.27 -18.60
N LYS A 165 -3.65 6.22 -19.77
CA LYS A 165 -3.18 6.84 -21.03
C LYS A 165 -3.06 8.36 -20.89
N GLU A 166 -4.07 9.02 -20.32
CA GLU A 166 -4.06 10.46 -20.08
C GLU A 166 -2.84 10.87 -19.23
N TRP A 167 -2.57 10.14 -18.16
CA TRP A 167 -1.41 10.39 -17.30
C TRP A 167 -0.08 10.09 -17.99
N ALA A 168 -0.03 9.01 -18.76
CA ALA A 168 1.14 8.56 -19.47
C ALA A 168 1.50 9.41 -20.71
N LYS A 169 0.60 10.27 -21.19
CA LYS A 169 0.67 10.96 -22.49
C LYS A 169 2.07 11.50 -22.83
N GLN A 170 2.68 12.24 -21.90
CA GLN A 170 4.00 12.88 -22.10
C GLN A 170 5.16 11.88 -22.32
N TYR A 171 4.99 10.60 -22.00
CA TYR A 171 6.03 9.57 -22.14
C TYR A 171 5.74 8.59 -23.28
N LEU A 172 4.48 8.47 -23.71
CA LEU A 172 4.11 7.62 -24.85
C LEU A 172 4.61 8.20 -26.18
N GLU A 173 4.70 9.53 -26.29
CA GLU A 173 5.19 10.23 -27.48
C GLU A 173 6.71 10.09 -27.71
N TYR A 174 7.48 9.65 -26.70
CA TYR A 174 8.93 9.49 -26.77
C TYR A 174 9.40 8.04 -27.02
N GLU A 175 8.48 7.07 -27.01
CA GLU A 175 8.75 5.65 -27.30
C GLU A 175 8.23 5.22 -28.70
N SER A 176 7.76 6.19 -29.51
CA SER A 176 7.31 6.01 -30.90
C SER A 176 8.38 6.48 -31.90
#